data_AF-A0A1H7ET59-F1
#
_entry.id   AF-A0A1H7ET59-F1
#
_cell.length_a   1.000
_cell.length_b   1.000
_cell.length_c   1.000
_cell.angle_alpha   90.00
_cell.angle_beta   90.00
_cell.angle_gamma   90.00
#
_symmetry.space_group_name_H-M   'P 1'
#
loop_
_entity.id
_entity.type
_entity.pdbx_description
1 polymer ?
#
loop_
_entity_poly.entity_id
_entity_poly.type
_entity_poly.pdbx_seq_one_letter_code
_entity_poly.pdbx_strand_id
1 'polypeptide(L)'
;MTKDRHSDDFKRQLVDEALNRTPTGGFPELEKRHGLKSGTLFDWVETYGPPSPPAPFSALHFWIGTTTMSEADFGAYFDAADDYWSHEVEDIEDSDVDLTGCGFCVDMGMRFLYDEDLLLVIRLDAPVAVRELVEMSTLESEESVQAIVAACAGQRIHTANAMFAYADPTEPVENATRLYNGVPYIGLFQSKDAKK
;
A
#
# COMPACT_ATOMS: atom_id res chain seq x y z
N MET A 1 5.76 27.05 32.98
CA MET A 1 6.20 25.69 32.61
C MET A 1 5.33 24.72 33.38
N THR A 2 4.27 24.21 32.76
CA THR A 2 3.37 23.24 33.40
C THR A 2 4.14 21.94 33.51
N LYS A 3 4.42 21.50 34.74
CA LYS A 3 5.13 20.24 34.99
C LYS A 3 4.26 19.12 34.43
N ASP A 4 4.77 18.43 33.41
CA ASP A 4 4.04 17.31 32.81
C ASP A 4 3.82 16.25 33.90
N ARG A 5 2.55 15.95 34.21
CA ARG A 5 2.18 15.27 35.48
C ARG A 5 2.57 13.79 35.48
N HIS A 6 2.89 13.24 34.32
CA HIS A 6 3.12 11.82 34.08
C HIS A 6 4.47 11.62 33.41
N SER A 7 5.25 10.62 33.87
CA SER A 7 6.51 10.26 33.23
C SER A 7 6.28 9.62 31.87
N ASP A 8 7.26 9.71 30.97
CA ASP A 8 7.15 9.10 29.64
C ASP A 8 7.02 7.57 29.73
N ASP A 9 7.67 6.93 30.71
CA ASP A 9 7.50 5.49 30.97
C ASP A 9 6.05 5.14 31.31
N PHE A 10 5.38 5.97 32.11
CA PHE A 10 3.97 5.78 32.43
C PHE A 10 3.07 5.95 31.19
N LYS A 11 3.34 6.98 30.38
CA LYS A 11 2.59 7.21 29.13
C LYS A 11 2.75 6.03 28.17
N ARG A 12 3.97 5.51 27.99
CA ARG A 12 4.26 4.34 27.14
C ARG A 12 3.58 3.07 27.64
N GLN A 13 3.59 2.82 28.95
CA GLN A 13 2.89 1.66 29.53
C GLN A 13 1.39 1.74 29.31
N LEU A 14 0.79 2.92 29.48
CA LEU A 14 -0.65 3.07 29.30
C LEU A 14 -1.05 2.99 27.82
N VAL A 15 -0.20 3.45 26.90
CA VAL A 15 -0.37 3.24 25.45
C VAL A 15 -0.27 1.76 25.07
N ASP A 16 0.67 1.00 25.66
CA ASP A 16 0.74 -0.46 25.45
C ASP A 16 -0.55 -1.16 25.92
N GLU A 17 -1.06 -0.81 27.12
CA GLU A 17 -2.33 -1.36 27.60
C GLU A 17 -3.50 -0.96 26.69
N ALA A 18 -3.53 0.28 26.20
CA ALA A 18 -4.57 0.79 25.32
C ALA A 18 -4.60 0.11 23.95
N LEU A 19 -3.44 -0.26 23.40
CA LEU A 19 -3.35 -0.87 22.07
C LEU A 19 -3.48 -2.39 22.13
N ASN A 20 -2.97 -3.04 23.17
CA ASN A 20 -2.81 -4.49 23.21
C ASN A 20 -3.73 -5.19 24.22
N ARG A 21 -4.33 -4.45 25.17
CA ARG A 21 -5.06 -5.02 26.32
C ARG A 21 -6.26 -4.16 26.71
N THR A 22 -6.95 -3.62 25.71
CA THR A 22 -8.04 -2.66 25.92
C THR A 22 -9.13 -3.26 26.82
N PRO A 23 -9.41 -2.65 27.99
CA PRO A 23 -10.44 -3.17 28.87
C PRO A 23 -11.84 -2.96 28.28
N THR A 24 -12.82 -3.71 28.78
CA THR A 24 -14.23 -3.45 28.50
C THR A 24 -14.58 -1.99 28.81
N GLY A 25 -15.06 -1.25 27.81
CA GLY A 25 -15.32 0.19 27.92
C GLY A 25 -14.26 1.09 27.24
N GLY A 26 -13.18 0.52 26.70
CA GLY A 26 -12.25 1.21 25.81
C GLY A 26 -11.33 2.22 26.52
N PHE A 27 -10.83 3.16 25.72
CA PHE A 27 -9.93 4.23 26.19
C PHE A 27 -10.54 5.08 27.32
N PRO A 28 -11.84 5.42 27.32
CA PRO A 28 -12.44 6.19 28.41
C PRO A 28 -12.33 5.53 29.79
N GLU A 29 -12.37 4.19 29.85
CA GLU A 29 -12.23 3.47 31.12
C GLU A 29 -10.77 3.51 31.64
N LEU A 30 -9.78 3.40 30.74
CA LEU A 30 -8.37 3.60 31.09
C LEU A 30 -8.11 5.02 31.57
N GLU A 31 -8.64 6.02 30.88
CA GLU A 31 -8.52 7.43 31.28
C GLU A 31 -9.12 7.67 32.66
N LYS A 32 -10.31 7.12 32.93
CA LYS A 32 -10.97 7.21 34.24
C LYS A 32 -10.16 6.54 35.35
N ARG A 33 -9.59 5.35 35.11
CA ARG A 33 -8.76 4.62 36.09
C ARG A 33 -7.56 5.44 36.54
N HIS A 34 -6.97 6.22 35.63
CA HIS A 34 -5.77 7.00 35.88
C HIS A 34 -6.04 8.49 36.14
N GLY A 35 -7.32 8.89 36.24
CA GLY A 35 -7.72 10.28 36.47
C GLY A 35 -7.20 11.23 35.38
N LEU A 36 -7.18 10.75 34.14
CA LEU A 36 -6.82 11.51 32.94
C LEU A 36 -8.05 12.27 32.43
N LYS A 37 -7.81 13.35 31.68
CA LYS A 37 -8.89 14.02 30.94
C LYS A 37 -9.24 13.18 29.72
N SER A 38 -10.51 13.18 29.35
CA SER A 38 -10.96 12.55 28.10
C SER A 38 -10.14 13.04 26.90
N GLY A 39 -9.64 12.12 26.09
CA GLY A 39 -8.79 12.39 24.92
C GLY A 39 -7.29 12.45 25.19
N THR A 40 -6.87 12.48 26.47
CA THR A 40 -5.42 12.49 26.81
C THR A 40 -4.74 11.22 26.32
N LEU A 41 -5.42 10.08 26.40
CA LEU A 41 -4.85 8.81 25.97
C LEU A 41 -4.75 8.72 24.45
N PHE A 42 -5.65 9.38 23.71
CA PHE A 42 -5.52 9.53 22.25
C PHE A 42 -4.25 10.31 21.88
N ASP A 43 -4.04 11.48 22.50
CA ASP A 43 -2.82 12.29 22.27
C ASP A 43 -1.55 11.47 22.57
N TRP A 44 -1.60 10.64 23.61
CA TRP A 44 -0.46 9.76 23.97
C TRP A 44 -0.29 8.60 23.00
N VAL A 45 -1.36 8.00 22.48
CA VAL A 45 -1.25 6.97 21.43
C VAL A 45 -0.63 7.57 20.17
N GLU A 46 -1.01 8.78 19.77
CA GLU A 46 -0.39 9.46 18.62
C GLU A 46 1.10 9.76 18.85
N THR A 47 1.49 10.08 20.10
CA THR A 47 2.87 10.49 20.42
C THR A 47 3.81 9.32 20.72
N TYR A 48 3.31 8.30 21.42
CA TYR A 48 4.12 7.20 21.99
C TYR A 48 3.77 5.83 21.40
N GLY A 49 2.71 5.73 20.60
CA GLY A 49 2.36 4.53 19.86
C GLY A 49 3.37 4.20 18.77
N PRO A 50 3.24 3.03 18.13
CA PRO A 50 4.01 2.74 16.94
C PRO A 50 3.72 3.81 15.88
N PRO A 51 4.69 4.12 15.00
CA PRO A 51 4.43 5.02 13.89
C PRO A 51 3.24 4.47 13.09
N SER A 52 2.29 5.35 12.75
CA SER A 52 1.19 4.95 11.88
C SER A 52 1.76 4.42 10.57
N PRO A 53 1.24 3.29 10.05
CA PRO A 53 1.63 2.85 8.73
C PRO A 53 1.33 3.97 7.71
N PRO A 54 2.14 4.09 6.64
CA PRO A 54 1.82 5.03 5.57
C PRO A 54 0.40 4.79 5.06
N ALA A 55 -0.38 5.86 4.91
CA ALA A 55 -1.76 5.75 4.46
C ALA A 55 -1.82 5.30 2.99
N PRO A 56 -2.91 4.64 2.56
CA PRO A 56 -3.18 4.43 1.14
C PRO A 56 -3.06 5.75 0.36
N PHE A 57 -2.59 5.67 -0.88
CA PHE A 57 -2.30 6.82 -1.75
C PHE A 57 -1.24 7.80 -1.22
N SER A 58 -0.56 7.55 -0.10
CA SER A 58 0.59 8.38 0.32
C SER A 58 1.81 8.13 -0.57
N ALA A 59 1.96 6.90 -1.06
CA ALA A 59 2.92 6.51 -2.08
C ALA A 59 2.33 5.37 -2.93
N LEU A 60 2.84 5.20 -4.15
CA LEU A 60 2.36 4.22 -5.11
C LEU A 60 3.54 3.36 -5.60
N HIS A 61 3.33 2.06 -5.65
CA HIS A 61 4.18 1.11 -6.37
C HIS A 61 3.92 1.24 -7.87
N PHE A 62 4.97 1.21 -8.70
CA PHE A 62 4.84 1.29 -10.16
C PHE A 62 5.49 0.10 -10.86
N TRP A 63 4.78 -0.45 -11.84
CA TRP A 63 5.30 -1.38 -12.84
C TRP A 63 5.08 -0.79 -14.23
N ILE A 64 6.13 -0.72 -15.04
CA ILE A 64 6.08 -0.01 -16.33
C ILE A 64 6.90 -0.77 -17.36
N GLY A 65 6.32 -1.04 -18.52
CA GLY A 65 7.03 -1.71 -19.61
C GLY A 65 6.25 -1.76 -20.92
N THR A 66 6.67 -2.68 -21.78
CA THR A 66 6.00 -2.94 -23.05
C THR A 66 5.45 -4.36 -23.06
N THR A 67 4.19 -4.51 -23.47
CA THR A 67 3.53 -5.80 -23.67
C THR A 67 2.96 -5.89 -25.08
N THR A 68 2.96 -7.11 -25.63
CA THR A 68 2.27 -7.44 -26.88
C THR A 68 0.85 -7.99 -26.65
N MET A 69 0.44 -8.11 -25.38
CA MET A 69 -0.88 -8.61 -25.01
C MET A 69 -1.97 -7.62 -25.43
N SER A 70 -3.17 -8.15 -25.68
CA SER A 70 -4.36 -7.33 -25.81
C SER A 70 -4.72 -6.71 -24.45
N GLU A 71 -5.60 -5.71 -24.44
CA GLU A 71 -6.11 -5.13 -23.19
C GLU A 71 -6.81 -6.19 -22.33
N ALA A 72 -7.62 -7.06 -22.94
CA ALA A 72 -8.32 -8.14 -22.23
C ALA A 72 -7.34 -9.15 -21.63
N ASP A 73 -6.35 -9.61 -22.39
CA ASP A 73 -5.37 -10.59 -21.88
C ASP A 73 -4.48 -9.97 -20.79
N PHE A 74 -4.12 -8.69 -20.92
CA PHE A 74 -3.35 -7.99 -19.90
C PHE A 74 -4.19 -7.77 -18.64
N GLY A 75 -5.47 -7.43 -18.79
CA GLY A 75 -6.43 -7.24 -17.71
C GLY A 75 -6.72 -8.53 -16.93
N ALA A 76 -6.79 -9.67 -17.60
CA ALA A 76 -7.09 -10.98 -16.98
C ALA A 76 -6.10 -11.39 -15.87
N TYR A 77 -4.89 -10.80 -15.86
CA TYR A 77 -3.92 -10.98 -14.78
C TYR A 77 -4.40 -10.45 -13.41
N PHE A 78 -5.32 -9.50 -13.42
CA PHE A 78 -5.84 -8.82 -12.24
C PHE A 78 -7.20 -9.37 -11.78
N ASP A 79 -7.82 -10.25 -12.58
CA ASP A 79 -9.13 -10.83 -12.27
C ASP A 79 -9.04 -11.78 -11.06
N ALA A 80 -10.13 -11.87 -10.31
CA ALA A 80 -10.30 -12.88 -9.27
C ALA A 80 -10.94 -14.15 -9.84
N ALA A 81 -10.81 -15.27 -9.14
CA ALA A 81 -11.58 -16.48 -9.41
C ALA A 81 -13.08 -16.21 -9.24
N ASP A 82 -13.90 -16.82 -10.11
CA ASP A 82 -15.38 -16.66 -10.10
C ASP A 82 -16.01 -17.03 -8.74
N ASP A 83 -15.41 -17.95 -8.01
CA ASP A 83 -15.87 -18.46 -6.73
C ASP A 83 -15.15 -17.85 -5.51
N TYR A 84 -14.23 -16.89 -5.70
CA TYR A 84 -13.45 -16.28 -4.62
C TYR A 84 -14.33 -15.80 -3.45
N TRP A 85 -15.41 -15.08 -3.76
CA TRP A 85 -16.34 -14.53 -2.76
C TRP A 85 -17.23 -15.56 -2.06
N SER A 86 -17.14 -16.84 -2.44
CA SER A 86 -17.85 -17.94 -1.80
C SER A 86 -17.01 -18.67 -0.76
N HIS A 87 -15.70 -18.37 -0.67
CA HIS A 87 -14.81 -18.92 0.35
C HIS A 87 -14.95 -18.16 1.66
N GLU A 88 -14.94 -18.89 2.77
CA GLU A 88 -14.78 -18.28 4.09
C GLU A 88 -13.30 -17.91 4.31
N VAL A 89 -13.03 -17.01 5.26
CA VAL A 89 -11.66 -16.57 5.56
C VAL A 89 -10.78 -17.74 5.96
N GLU A 90 -11.31 -18.64 6.78
CA GLU A 90 -10.61 -19.84 7.24
C GLU A 90 -10.23 -20.77 6.09
N ASP A 91 -11.07 -20.89 5.05
CA ASP A 91 -10.77 -21.71 3.87
C ASP A 91 -9.55 -21.17 3.11
N ILE A 92 -9.43 -19.83 3.02
CA ILE A 92 -8.31 -19.16 2.35
C ILE A 92 -7.02 -19.30 3.18
N GLU A 93 -7.11 -19.12 4.50
CA GLU A 93 -5.97 -19.22 5.42
C GLU A 93 -5.40 -20.64 5.47
N ASP A 94 -6.26 -21.66 5.52
CA ASP A 94 -5.87 -23.07 5.62
C ASP A 94 -5.47 -23.70 4.27
N SER A 95 -5.71 -23.01 3.14
CA SER A 95 -5.40 -23.53 1.81
C SER A 95 -3.88 -23.55 1.53
N ASP A 96 -3.39 -24.65 0.95
CA ASP A 96 -2.03 -24.75 0.42
C ASP A 96 -1.91 -24.22 -1.03
N VAL A 97 -3.04 -23.84 -1.65
CA VAL A 97 -3.11 -23.29 -3.00
C VAL A 97 -3.69 -21.88 -3.00
N ASP A 98 -3.35 -21.10 -4.03
CA ASP A 98 -4.01 -19.81 -4.24
C ASP A 98 -5.49 -20.01 -4.57
N LEU A 99 -6.36 -19.37 -3.79
CA LEU A 99 -7.80 -19.31 -4.03
C LEU A 99 -8.24 -17.96 -4.60
N THR A 100 -7.34 -16.97 -4.68
CA THR A 100 -7.68 -15.67 -5.26
C THR A 100 -7.92 -15.78 -6.76
N GLY A 101 -7.21 -16.70 -7.44
CA GLY A 101 -7.21 -16.81 -8.90
C GLY A 101 -6.51 -15.65 -9.60
N CYS A 102 -5.93 -14.72 -8.83
CA CYS A 102 -5.39 -13.47 -9.33
C CYS A 102 -3.88 -13.58 -9.54
N GLY A 103 -3.44 -13.36 -10.78
CA GLY A 103 -2.02 -13.38 -11.14
C GLY A 103 -1.21 -12.34 -10.38
N PHE A 104 -1.78 -11.14 -10.15
CA PHE A 104 -1.13 -10.10 -9.35
C PHE A 104 -0.94 -10.54 -7.89
N CYS A 105 -1.97 -11.10 -7.25
CA CYS A 105 -1.88 -11.63 -5.88
C CYS A 105 -0.79 -12.69 -5.75
N VAL A 106 -0.78 -13.66 -6.68
CA VAL A 106 0.23 -14.73 -6.71
C VAL A 106 1.63 -14.15 -6.83
N ASP A 107 1.81 -13.14 -7.68
CA ASP A 107 3.13 -12.56 -7.91
C ASP A 107 3.62 -11.68 -6.75
N MET A 108 2.69 -11.06 -6.03
CA MET A 108 2.94 -10.29 -4.81
C MET A 108 3.06 -11.17 -3.56
N GLY A 109 2.69 -12.45 -3.64
CA GLY A 109 2.68 -13.36 -2.47
C GLY A 109 1.51 -13.10 -1.53
N MET A 110 0.44 -12.48 -2.02
CA MET A 110 -0.75 -12.16 -1.24
C MET A 110 -1.60 -13.40 -0.98
N ARG A 111 -2.09 -13.52 0.26
CA ARG A 111 -3.01 -14.59 0.67
C ARG A 111 -4.45 -14.32 0.25
N PHE A 112 -4.84 -13.05 0.30
CA PHE A 112 -6.19 -12.58 -0.03
C PHE A 112 -6.14 -11.76 -1.31
N LEU A 113 -7.30 -11.54 -1.93
CA LEU A 113 -7.42 -10.64 -3.06
C LEU A 113 -7.00 -9.22 -2.66
N TYR A 114 -6.23 -8.55 -3.51
CA TYR A 114 -5.85 -7.16 -3.33
C TYR A 114 -7.09 -6.24 -3.36
N ASP A 115 -6.99 -5.07 -2.75
CA ASP A 115 -8.01 -4.03 -2.84
C ASP A 115 -7.99 -3.37 -4.23
N GLU A 116 -9.06 -3.60 -5.02
CA GLU A 116 -9.18 -3.08 -6.39
C GLU A 116 -9.24 -1.54 -6.45
N ASP A 117 -9.74 -0.88 -5.40
CA ASP A 117 -9.82 0.59 -5.35
C ASP A 117 -8.42 1.23 -5.26
N LEU A 118 -7.39 0.45 -4.90
CA LEU A 118 -6.00 0.88 -4.82
C LEU A 118 -5.21 0.61 -6.10
N LEU A 119 -5.79 -0.08 -7.10
CA LEU A 119 -5.10 -0.46 -8.32
C LEU A 119 -5.50 0.44 -9.50
N LEU A 120 -4.50 0.93 -10.23
CA LEU A 120 -4.66 1.55 -11.54
C LEU A 120 -3.97 0.67 -12.59
N VAL A 121 -4.68 0.32 -13.66
CA VAL A 121 -4.13 -0.44 -14.80
C VAL A 121 -4.30 0.39 -16.08
N ILE A 122 -3.22 0.55 -16.84
CA ILE A 122 -3.21 1.25 -18.12
C ILE A 122 -2.52 0.37 -19.15
N ARG A 123 -3.21 0.07 -20.24
CA ARG A 123 -2.64 -0.56 -21.43
C ARG A 123 -3.04 0.22 -22.66
N LEU A 124 -2.05 0.58 -23.48
CA LEU A 124 -2.22 1.33 -24.73
C LEU A 124 -1.86 0.46 -25.94
N ASP A 125 -2.47 0.75 -27.08
CA ASP A 125 -2.18 0.04 -28.34
C ASP A 125 -0.76 0.28 -28.86
N ALA A 126 -0.20 1.46 -28.62
CA ALA A 126 1.13 1.85 -29.05
C ALA A 126 1.97 2.37 -27.88
N PRO A 127 3.29 2.12 -27.86
CA PRO A 127 4.18 2.70 -26.87
C PRO A 127 4.22 4.23 -26.98
N VAL A 128 4.13 4.89 -25.82
CA VAL A 128 4.30 6.34 -25.64
C VAL A 128 5.54 6.60 -24.78
N ALA A 129 5.96 7.86 -24.65
CA ALA A 129 7.04 8.18 -23.72
C ALA A 129 6.64 7.81 -22.28
N VAL A 130 7.58 7.29 -21.48
CA VAL A 130 7.29 6.89 -20.09
C VAL A 130 6.63 8.01 -19.29
N ARG A 131 7.08 9.27 -19.49
CA ARG A 131 6.48 10.43 -18.82
C ARG A 131 4.99 10.57 -19.12
N GLU A 132 4.61 10.45 -20.39
CA GLU A 132 3.20 10.54 -20.82
C GLU A 132 2.35 9.46 -20.15
N LEU A 133 2.88 8.25 -20.01
CA LEU A 133 2.18 7.14 -19.35
C LEU A 133 2.02 7.38 -17.84
N VAL A 134 3.06 7.88 -17.17
CA VAL A 134 3.04 8.16 -15.72
C VAL A 134 2.09 9.32 -15.40
N GLU A 135 1.97 10.32 -16.27
CA GLU A 135 1.03 11.44 -16.13
C GLU A 135 -0.45 11.01 -16.18
N MET A 136 -0.74 9.80 -16.66
CA MET A 136 -2.09 9.23 -16.60
C MET A 136 -2.43 8.63 -15.22
N SER A 137 -1.46 8.57 -14.30
CA SER A 137 -1.67 8.10 -12.92
C SER A 137 -2.25 9.19 -12.01
N THR A 138 -2.57 8.83 -10.77
CA THR A 138 -3.04 9.75 -9.72
C THR A 138 -1.90 10.47 -8.99
N LEU A 139 -0.66 10.33 -9.46
CA LEU A 139 0.53 10.92 -8.86
C LEU A 139 0.55 12.45 -9.05
N GLU A 140 0.66 13.20 -7.95
CA GLU A 140 0.71 14.67 -7.96
C GLU A 140 2.15 15.22 -7.81
N SER A 141 3.10 14.38 -7.42
CA SER A 141 4.50 14.75 -7.19
C SER A 141 5.31 14.79 -8.48
N GLU A 142 5.74 15.98 -8.90
CA GLU A 142 6.64 16.14 -10.05
C GLU A 142 8.03 15.54 -9.78
N GLU A 143 8.50 15.58 -8.53
CA GLU A 143 9.75 14.92 -8.13
C GLU A 143 9.67 13.41 -8.36
N SER A 144 8.55 12.79 -7.94
CA SER A 144 8.30 11.36 -8.18
C SER A 144 8.15 11.03 -9.67
N VAL A 145 7.47 11.87 -10.47
CA VAL A 145 7.40 11.68 -11.94
C VAL A 145 8.81 11.63 -12.53
N GLN A 146 9.68 12.57 -12.16
CA GLN A 146 11.07 12.60 -12.65
C GLN A 146 11.87 11.38 -12.19
N ALA A 147 11.69 10.95 -10.94
CA ALA A 147 12.34 9.77 -10.38
C ALA A 147 11.90 8.49 -11.12
N ILE A 148 10.62 8.34 -11.44
CA ILE A 148 10.09 7.20 -12.20
C ILE A 148 10.71 7.17 -13.62
N VAL A 149 10.73 8.31 -14.31
CA VAL A 149 11.33 8.41 -15.65
C VAL A 149 12.83 8.06 -15.61
N ALA A 150 13.55 8.54 -14.61
CA ALA A 150 14.97 8.22 -14.42
C ALA A 150 15.20 6.73 -14.10
N ALA A 151 14.36 6.13 -13.26
CA ALA A 151 14.40 4.71 -12.92
C ALA A 151 14.14 3.84 -14.17
N CYS A 152 13.13 4.17 -14.96
CA CYS A 152 12.85 3.51 -16.24
C CYS A 152 14.03 3.64 -17.22
N ALA A 153 14.61 4.84 -17.36
CA ALA A 153 15.77 5.06 -18.21
C ALA A 153 16.99 4.24 -17.76
N GLY A 154 17.20 4.07 -16.46
CA GLY A 154 18.23 3.17 -15.90
C GLY A 154 18.04 1.70 -16.31
N GLN A 155 16.79 1.29 -16.54
CA GLN A 155 16.41 -0.02 -17.07
C GLN A 155 16.29 -0.06 -18.61
N ARG A 156 16.68 1.02 -19.31
CA ARG A 156 16.56 1.20 -20.78
C ARG A 156 15.11 1.23 -21.29
N ILE A 157 14.18 1.64 -20.44
CA ILE A 157 12.76 1.82 -20.77
C ILE A 157 12.54 3.31 -21.01
N HIS A 158 12.50 3.71 -22.28
CA HIS A 158 12.23 5.11 -22.67
C HIS A 158 10.79 5.31 -23.18
N THR A 159 10.21 4.23 -23.72
CA THR A 159 8.82 4.17 -24.14
C THR A 159 8.16 2.93 -23.55
N ALA A 160 6.86 3.02 -23.27
CA ALA A 160 6.08 1.96 -22.66
C ALA A 160 4.63 2.03 -23.17
N ASN A 161 3.94 0.89 -23.22
CA ASN A 161 2.51 0.83 -23.52
C ASN A 161 1.70 0.15 -22.41
N ALA A 162 2.34 -0.26 -21.32
CA ALA A 162 1.68 -0.86 -20.18
C ALA A 162 2.25 -0.31 -18.88
N MET A 163 1.36 0.03 -17.97
CA MET A 163 1.67 0.43 -16.61
C MET A 163 0.57 -0.08 -15.69
N PHE A 164 0.94 -0.48 -14.49
CA PHE A 164 0.00 -0.50 -13.39
C PHE A 164 0.65 0.07 -12.13
N ALA A 165 -0.17 0.64 -11.26
CA ALA A 165 0.25 1.22 -10.01
C ALA A 165 -0.65 0.77 -8.86
N TYR A 166 -0.04 0.46 -7.71
CA TYR A 166 -0.76 0.00 -6.53
C TYR A 166 -0.52 0.96 -5.36
N ALA A 167 -1.61 1.46 -4.77
CA ALA A 167 -1.62 2.56 -3.81
C ALA A 167 -1.60 2.12 -2.34
N ASP A 168 -1.22 0.87 -2.05
CA ASP A 168 -0.84 0.44 -0.71
C ASP A 168 0.70 0.43 -0.56
N PRO A 169 1.29 1.47 0.07
CA PRO A 169 2.73 1.53 0.31
C PRO A 169 3.24 0.58 1.40
N THR A 170 2.34 -0.10 2.11
CA THR A 170 2.68 -1.09 3.14
C THR A 170 2.88 -2.48 2.56
N GLU A 171 2.38 -2.72 1.34
CA GLU A 171 2.46 -3.98 0.65
C GLU A 171 3.89 -4.26 0.15
N PRO A 172 4.55 -5.33 0.60
CA PRO A 172 5.93 -5.61 0.22
C PRO A 172 6.03 -6.14 -1.21
N VAL A 173 6.94 -5.56 -2.00
CA VAL A 173 7.36 -6.15 -3.29
C VAL A 173 8.64 -6.95 -3.06
N GLU A 174 8.52 -8.25 -2.76
CA GLU A 174 9.66 -9.09 -2.35
C GLU A 174 10.72 -9.28 -3.46
N ASN A 175 10.28 -9.39 -4.72
CA ASN A 175 11.18 -9.64 -5.85
C ASN A 175 11.16 -8.50 -6.87
N ALA A 176 11.88 -7.42 -6.57
CA ALA A 176 12.01 -6.26 -7.44
C ALA A 176 12.63 -6.55 -8.82
N THR A 177 13.26 -7.71 -9.03
CA THR A 177 13.88 -8.09 -10.31
C THR A 177 12.98 -8.94 -11.21
N ARG A 178 11.85 -9.40 -10.68
CA ARG A 178 10.86 -10.18 -11.42
C ARG A 178 10.09 -9.30 -12.41
N LEU A 179 9.58 -9.94 -13.46
CA LEU A 179 8.53 -9.36 -14.30
C LEU A 179 7.15 -9.77 -13.78
N TYR A 180 6.27 -8.79 -13.64
CA TYR A 180 4.90 -8.92 -13.19
C TYR A 180 4.00 -8.67 -14.40
N ASN A 181 3.27 -9.69 -14.85
CA ASN A 181 2.57 -9.68 -16.14
C ASN A 181 3.45 -9.23 -17.33
N GLY A 182 4.73 -9.62 -17.31
CA GLY A 182 5.71 -9.25 -18.33
C GLY A 182 6.31 -7.85 -18.21
N VAL A 183 5.91 -7.03 -17.23
CA VAL A 183 6.49 -5.68 -17.00
C VAL A 183 7.32 -5.63 -15.71
N PRO A 184 8.45 -4.90 -15.69
CA PRO A 184 9.30 -4.80 -14.51
C PRO A 184 8.72 -3.87 -13.45
N TYR A 185 9.06 -4.15 -12.19
CA TYR A 185 8.84 -3.24 -11.08
C TYR A 185 9.84 -2.07 -11.14
N ILE A 186 9.34 -0.85 -10.96
CA ILE A 186 10.12 0.38 -11.04
C ILE A 186 10.48 0.91 -9.66
N GLY A 187 9.56 0.83 -8.71
CA GLY A 187 9.77 1.32 -7.35
C GLY A 187 8.50 1.85 -6.68
N LEU A 188 8.69 2.32 -5.44
CA LEU A 188 7.68 2.99 -4.63
C LEU A 188 7.97 4.49 -4.60
N PHE A 189 6.98 5.31 -4.95
CA PHE A 189 7.16 6.75 -5.11
C PHE A 189 6.09 7.53 -4.37
N GLN A 190 6.47 8.66 -3.75
CA GLN A 190 5.55 9.50 -2.98
C GLN A 190 4.49 10.11 -3.90
N SER A 191 3.23 10.06 -3.47
CA SER A 191 2.11 10.58 -4.25
C SER A 191 2.12 12.09 -4.38
N LYS A 192 2.57 12.78 -3.33
CA LYS A 192 2.59 14.25 -3.25
C LYS A 192 3.99 14.71 -2.86
N ASP A 193 4.38 15.88 -3.36
CA ASP A 193 5.61 16.52 -2.92
C ASP A 193 5.54 16.82 -1.41
N ALA A 194 6.66 16.65 -0.71
CA ALA A 194 6.74 17.06 0.68
C ALA A 194 6.43 18.57 0.78
N LYS A 195 5.52 18.95 1.70
CA LYS A 195 5.28 20.37 2.00
C LYS A 195 6.60 20.97 2.49
N LYS A 196 7.19 21.86 1.68
CA LYS A 196 8.35 22.67 2.05
C LYS A 196 8.02 23.67 3.15
#